data_AF-A0A1B6D767-F1
#
_entry.id   AF-A0A1B6D767-F1
#
_cell.length_a   1.000
_cell.length_b   1.000
_cell.length_c   1.000
_cell.angle_alpha   90.00
_cell.angle_beta   90.00
_cell.angle_gamma   90.00
#
_symmetry.space_group_name_H-M   'P 1'
#
loop_
_entity.id
_entity.type
_entity.pdbx_description
1 polymer ?
#
loop_
_entity_poly.entity_id
_entity_poly.type
_entity_poly.pdbx_seq_one_letter_code
_entity_poly.pdbx_strand_id
1 'polypeptide(L)'
;MSQLVQSTDTQGIKVETRPHPLDQTPQCGGVYQIMPKRSPGINMAKIIRSAKSMPTKYKRKANAAVRGKWSEAQLKAALKRLEEGDISINRAASYYEIPPRTLRRRKLTGNDKKTPLGPPGVFGTENEKQLINHIQHLERTGTTVDRKTIRSLAFQFAEDLGIKHRFKAGMAGKDWLYSFLRRNPELSVKKGKPSSTPRSDVIVVESVSNLLS
;
A
#
# COMPACT_ATOMS: atom_id res chain seq x y z
N MET A 1 9.37 -69.01 62.70
CA MET A 1 8.63 -69.16 61.43
C MET A 1 7.96 -67.81 61.16
N SER A 2 8.65 -66.88 60.48
CA SER A 2 8.34 -66.42 59.10
C SER A 2 6.84 -66.32 58.83
N GLN A 3 6.27 -65.17 58.45
CA GLN A 3 6.52 -64.44 57.20
C GLN A 3 6.31 -62.92 57.43
N LEU A 4 7.28 -62.06 57.08
CA LEU A 4 7.43 -61.35 55.80
C LEU A 4 6.31 -60.32 55.51
N VAL A 5 6.52 -59.08 55.97
CA VAL A 5 5.71 -57.90 55.60
C VAL A 5 6.44 -57.22 54.43
N GLN A 6 5.86 -57.26 53.24
CA GLN A 6 6.39 -56.60 52.05
C GLN A 6 5.86 -55.17 51.99
N SER A 7 6.69 -54.20 52.38
CA SER A 7 6.49 -52.79 52.08
C SER A 7 6.74 -52.57 50.58
N THR A 8 5.74 -52.04 49.87
CA THR A 8 5.89 -51.66 48.46
C THR A 8 6.33 -50.21 48.38
N ASP A 9 7.56 -50.00 47.94
CA ASP A 9 8.16 -48.68 47.78
C ASP A 9 7.47 -47.86 46.69
N THR A 10 7.12 -46.64 47.07
CA THR A 10 6.56 -45.61 46.20
C THR A 10 7.71 -45.07 45.34
N GLN A 11 7.77 -45.47 44.07
CA GLN A 11 8.76 -44.95 43.12
C GLN A 11 8.49 -43.47 42.83
N GLY A 12 9.23 -42.60 43.53
CA GLY A 12 9.29 -41.17 43.26
C GLY A 12 9.94 -40.91 41.90
N ILE A 13 9.18 -40.30 40.99
CA ILE A 13 9.70 -39.83 39.69
C ILE A 13 10.62 -38.64 39.96
N LYS A 14 11.93 -38.89 39.96
CA LYS A 14 12.97 -37.86 40.03
C LYS A 14 13.04 -37.14 38.69
N VAL A 15 12.56 -35.90 38.65
CA VAL A 15 12.68 -35.02 37.48
C VAL A 15 14.12 -34.50 37.41
N GLU A 16 15.00 -35.25 36.76
CA GLU A 16 16.39 -34.86 36.53
C GLU A 16 16.44 -33.79 35.42
N THR A 17 16.47 -32.52 35.81
CA THR A 17 16.71 -31.40 34.89
C THR A 17 18.12 -31.50 34.31
N ARG A 18 18.23 -31.85 33.03
CA ARG A 18 19.50 -31.84 32.28
C ARG A 18 19.93 -30.39 32.04
N PRO A 19 21.16 -29.98 32.39
CA PRO A 19 21.66 -28.65 32.07
C PRO A 19 21.89 -28.49 30.55
N HIS A 20 21.56 -27.30 30.07
CA HIS A 20 21.67 -26.85 28.68
C HIS A 20 23.16 -26.68 28.30
N PRO A 21 23.66 -27.22 27.18
CA PRO A 21 25.08 -27.16 26.86
C PRO A 21 25.45 -25.81 26.27
N LEU A 22 25.80 -24.87 27.13
CA LEU A 22 26.50 -23.62 26.81
C LEU A 22 27.57 -23.41 27.89
N ASP A 23 28.71 -24.09 27.77
CA ASP A 23 30.01 -23.66 28.35
C ASP A 23 31.12 -24.69 28.06
N GLN A 24 31.51 -24.79 26.80
CA GLN A 24 32.82 -25.34 26.42
C GLN A 24 33.42 -24.45 25.33
N THR A 25 34.10 -23.38 25.74
CA THR A 25 35.05 -22.69 24.86
C THR A 25 36.42 -23.36 25.01
N PRO A 26 36.96 -24.01 23.97
CA PRO A 26 38.36 -24.41 23.95
C PRO A 26 39.25 -23.17 23.84
N GLN A 27 40.31 -23.16 24.65
CA GLN A 27 41.27 -22.06 24.74
C GLN A 27 42.04 -21.87 23.42
N CYS A 28 42.14 -20.61 23.00
CA CYS A 28 42.68 -20.14 21.74
C CYS A 28 44.22 -20.24 21.72
N GLY A 29 44.77 -20.95 20.73
CA GLY A 29 46.23 -21.02 20.47
C GLY A 29 46.61 -20.82 19.00
N GLY A 30 45.75 -20.19 18.20
CA GLY A 30 46.03 -19.87 16.80
C GLY A 30 46.12 -18.36 16.59
N VAL A 31 47.29 -17.85 16.23
CA VAL A 31 47.43 -16.48 15.72
C VAL A 31 46.76 -16.44 14.35
N TYR A 32 45.45 -16.16 14.30
CA TYR A 32 44.79 -15.86 13.05
C TYR A 32 45.30 -14.50 12.57
N GLN A 33 46.19 -14.52 11.60
CA GLN A 33 46.56 -13.31 10.87
C GLN A 33 45.32 -12.82 10.13
N ILE A 34 44.65 -11.82 10.70
CA ILE A 34 43.49 -11.17 10.07
C ILE A 34 44.03 -10.42 8.85
N MET A 35 43.97 -11.06 7.68
CA MET A 35 44.19 -10.35 6.43
C MET A 35 43.08 -9.30 6.30
N PRO A 36 43.40 -8.01 6.11
CA PRO A 36 42.39 -6.99 5.91
C PRO A 36 41.61 -7.34 4.64
N LYS A 37 40.33 -7.71 4.80
CA LYS A 37 39.41 -7.86 3.69
C LYS A 37 39.35 -6.48 3.02
N ARG A 38 39.95 -6.34 1.84
CA ARG A 38 39.71 -5.18 0.97
C ARG A 38 38.21 -5.17 0.66
N SER A 39 37.44 -4.38 1.40
CA SER A 39 36.06 -4.06 1.05
C SER A 39 36.10 -3.50 -0.38
N PRO A 40 35.44 -4.14 -1.36
CA PRO A 40 35.34 -3.58 -2.69
C PRO A 40 34.74 -2.18 -2.54
N GLY A 41 35.50 -1.16 -2.94
CA GLY A 41 35.08 0.23 -2.81
C GLY A 41 33.67 0.39 -3.37
N ILE A 42 32.76 0.91 -2.55
CA ILE A 42 31.37 1.11 -2.95
C ILE A 42 31.38 2.09 -4.12
N ASN A 43 31.11 1.59 -5.32
CA ASN A 43 31.17 2.40 -6.54
C ASN A 43 30.01 3.41 -6.55
N MET A 44 30.25 4.62 -6.05
CA MET A 44 29.25 5.70 -6.01
C MET A 44 28.67 6.00 -7.38
N ALA A 45 29.45 5.90 -8.45
CA ALA A 45 28.91 6.08 -9.80
C ALA A 45 27.86 5.01 -10.16
N LYS A 46 27.98 3.76 -9.69
CA LYS A 46 26.96 2.71 -9.87
C LYS A 46 25.70 3.00 -9.05
N ILE A 47 25.84 3.48 -7.82
CA ILE A 47 24.70 3.88 -6.98
C ILE A 47 23.99 5.10 -7.57
N ILE A 48 24.74 6.11 -7.98
CA ILE A 48 24.21 7.34 -8.61
C ILE A 48 23.54 7.02 -9.97
N ARG A 49 24.12 6.11 -10.77
CA ARG A 49 23.49 5.61 -12.02
C ARG A 49 22.21 4.82 -11.75
N SER A 50 22.16 4.03 -10.68
CA SER A 50 20.96 3.29 -10.26
C SER A 50 19.89 4.17 -9.60
N ALA A 51 20.27 5.30 -8.97
CA ALA A 51 19.35 6.27 -8.38
C ALA A 51 18.63 7.12 -9.44
N LYS A 52 19.16 7.18 -10.67
CA LYS A 52 18.58 7.91 -11.79
C LYS A 52 17.58 6.99 -12.51
N SER A 53 16.30 7.15 -12.16
CA SER A 53 15.11 6.45 -12.68
C SER A 53 14.75 5.11 -12.01
N MET A 54 14.37 5.16 -10.74
CA MET A 54 13.51 4.12 -10.16
C MET A 54 12.19 4.08 -10.93
N PRO A 55 11.79 2.93 -11.52
CA PRO A 55 10.51 2.82 -12.22
C PRO A 55 9.37 3.15 -11.26
N THR A 56 8.72 4.30 -11.46
CA THR A 56 7.51 4.69 -10.72
C THR A 56 6.37 3.69 -10.89
N LYS A 57 6.41 2.89 -11.97
CA LYS A 57 5.49 1.80 -12.25
C LYS A 57 6.12 0.45 -11.86
N TYR A 58 5.61 -0.13 -10.76
CA TYR A 58 5.93 -1.50 -10.39
C TYR A 58 5.40 -2.48 -11.45
N LYS A 59 6.30 -3.24 -12.07
CA LYS A 59 5.96 -4.38 -12.94
C LYS A 59 5.99 -5.65 -12.10
N ARG A 60 4.87 -6.38 -12.05
CA ARG A 60 4.80 -7.69 -11.38
C ARG A 60 5.62 -8.73 -12.15
N LYS A 61 6.12 -9.74 -11.45
CA LYS A 61 6.76 -10.91 -12.06
C LYS A 61 5.74 -11.64 -12.95
N ALA A 62 6.17 -12.11 -14.12
CA ALA A 62 5.29 -12.78 -15.09
C ALA A 62 4.55 -13.99 -14.48
N ASN A 63 5.24 -14.76 -13.63
CA ASN A 63 4.70 -15.97 -13.01
C ASN A 63 3.88 -15.69 -11.73
N ALA A 64 3.63 -14.42 -11.39
CA ALA A 64 2.86 -14.09 -10.19
C ALA A 64 1.36 -14.24 -10.47
N ALA A 65 0.66 -15.03 -9.62
CA ALA A 65 -0.78 -15.20 -9.74
C ALA A 65 -1.53 -13.86 -9.69
N VAL A 66 -2.54 -13.73 -10.58
CA VAL A 66 -3.40 -12.54 -10.60
C VAL A 66 -4.26 -12.52 -9.33
N ARG A 67 -4.09 -11.46 -8.53
CA ARG A 67 -4.86 -11.29 -7.30
C ARG A 67 -6.30 -10.88 -7.61
N GLY A 68 -7.27 -11.51 -6.97
CA GLY A 68 -8.68 -11.10 -7.01
C GLY A 68 -9.31 -11.21 -8.40
N LYS A 69 -9.17 -12.38 -9.05
CA LYS A 69 -9.70 -12.65 -10.40
C LYS A 69 -11.24 -12.62 -10.49
N TRP A 70 -11.94 -12.83 -9.37
CA TRP A 70 -13.41 -12.81 -9.29
C TRP A 70 -14.02 -11.43 -9.52
N SER A 71 -15.21 -11.37 -10.13
CA SER A 71 -15.96 -10.13 -10.37
C SER A 71 -16.84 -9.74 -9.18
N GLU A 72 -17.28 -8.48 -9.15
CA GLU A 72 -18.24 -8.03 -8.13
C GLU A 72 -19.59 -8.73 -8.25
N ALA A 73 -20.06 -8.96 -9.49
CA ALA A 73 -21.29 -9.68 -9.76
C ALA A 73 -21.24 -11.12 -9.24
N GLN A 74 -20.12 -11.82 -9.44
CA GLN A 74 -19.90 -13.17 -8.89
C GLN A 74 -19.95 -13.16 -7.36
N LEU A 75 -19.34 -12.17 -6.72
CA LEU A 75 -19.36 -12.05 -5.26
C LEU A 75 -20.78 -11.84 -4.73
N LYS A 76 -21.56 -10.94 -5.35
CA LYS A 76 -22.96 -10.68 -4.99
C LYS A 76 -23.84 -11.93 -5.14
N ALA A 77 -23.73 -12.62 -6.28
CA ALA A 77 -24.46 -13.86 -6.52
C ALA A 77 -24.08 -14.95 -5.52
N ALA A 78 -22.80 -15.08 -5.18
CA ALA A 78 -22.32 -16.04 -4.19
C ALA A 78 -22.87 -15.74 -2.79
N LEU A 79 -22.84 -14.48 -2.36
CA LEU A 79 -23.35 -14.06 -1.05
C LEU A 79 -24.86 -14.29 -0.94
N LYS A 80 -25.63 -13.93 -1.98
CA LYS A 80 -27.08 -14.16 -2.03
C LYS A 80 -27.45 -15.63 -1.79
N ARG A 81 -26.82 -16.56 -2.51
CA ARG A 81 -27.07 -18.00 -2.33
C ARG A 81 -26.59 -18.55 -0.98
N LEU A 82 -25.59 -17.92 -0.37
CA LEU A 82 -25.11 -18.25 0.97
C LEU A 82 -26.00 -17.70 2.09
N GLU A 83 -26.83 -16.71 1.79
CA GLU A 83 -27.87 -16.15 2.66
C GLU A 83 -29.16 -16.96 2.55
N GLU A 84 -29.54 -17.35 1.33
CA GLU A 84 -30.68 -18.25 1.04
C GLU A 84 -30.47 -19.67 1.62
N GLY A 85 -29.22 -20.08 1.85
CA GLY A 85 -28.88 -21.39 2.41
C GLY A 85 -28.74 -22.50 1.35
N ASP A 86 -28.88 -22.16 0.07
CA ASP A 86 -28.81 -23.10 -1.07
C ASP A 86 -27.49 -23.88 -1.15
N ILE A 87 -26.38 -23.23 -0.83
CA ILE A 87 -25.03 -23.78 -1.02
C ILE A 87 -24.13 -23.51 0.18
N SER A 88 -23.18 -24.41 0.44
CA SER A 88 -22.15 -24.20 1.45
C SER A 88 -21.01 -23.31 0.94
N ILE A 89 -20.25 -22.70 1.86
CA ILE A 89 -19.13 -21.79 1.51
C ILE A 89 -18.10 -22.45 0.59
N ASN A 90 -17.78 -23.73 0.83
CA ASN A 90 -16.81 -24.45 0.01
C ASN A 90 -17.37 -24.75 -1.39
N ARG A 91 -18.67 -25.07 -1.51
CA ARG A 91 -19.33 -25.22 -2.82
C ARG A 91 -19.38 -23.91 -3.58
N ALA A 92 -19.75 -22.82 -2.91
CA ALA A 92 -19.75 -21.48 -3.50
C ALA A 92 -18.34 -21.08 -3.98
N ALA A 93 -17.30 -21.42 -3.23
CA ALA A 93 -15.93 -21.13 -3.60
C ALA A 93 -15.52 -21.79 -4.93
N SER A 94 -15.86 -23.06 -5.11
CA SER A 94 -15.60 -23.78 -6.37
C SER A 94 -16.46 -23.26 -7.51
N TYR A 95 -17.74 -22.98 -7.28
CA TYR A 95 -18.68 -22.56 -8.33
C TYR A 95 -18.39 -21.15 -8.86
N TYR A 96 -18.10 -20.20 -7.97
CA TYR A 96 -17.87 -18.79 -8.33
C TYR A 96 -16.37 -18.44 -8.51
N GLU A 97 -15.46 -19.42 -8.36
CA GLU A 97 -14.00 -19.22 -8.35
C GLU A 97 -13.53 -18.18 -7.30
N ILE A 98 -14.22 -18.10 -6.17
CA ILE A 98 -13.91 -17.15 -5.09
C ILE A 98 -13.26 -17.92 -3.93
N PRO A 99 -12.04 -17.57 -3.48
CA PRO A 99 -11.43 -18.26 -2.35
C PRO A 99 -12.34 -18.27 -1.11
N PRO A 100 -12.47 -19.40 -0.40
CA PRO A 100 -13.44 -19.55 0.71
C PRO A 100 -13.18 -18.56 1.84
N ARG A 101 -11.92 -18.18 2.08
CA ARG A 101 -11.53 -17.14 3.04
C ARG A 101 -12.11 -15.77 2.69
N THR A 102 -12.19 -15.45 1.40
CA THR A 102 -12.81 -14.21 0.92
C THR A 102 -14.30 -14.23 1.23
N LEU A 103 -15.00 -15.32 0.89
CA LEU A 103 -16.45 -15.46 1.16
C LEU A 103 -16.76 -15.36 2.66
N ARG A 104 -16.02 -16.07 3.52
CA ARG A 104 -16.16 -15.98 4.98
C ARG A 104 -16.02 -14.55 5.49
N ARG A 105 -14.97 -13.85 5.06
CA ARG A 105 -14.73 -12.45 5.45
C ARG A 105 -15.86 -11.54 4.97
N ARG A 106 -16.28 -11.67 3.71
CA ARG A 106 -17.29 -10.81 3.10
C ARG A 106 -18.67 -11.02 3.72
N LYS A 107 -19.03 -12.26 4.03
CA LYS A 107 -20.25 -12.61 4.79
C LYS A 107 -20.24 -11.98 6.19
N LEU A 108 -19.10 -12.04 6.90
CA LEU A 108 -18.98 -11.43 8.23
C LEU A 108 -19.04 -9.88 8.19
N THR A 109 -18.41 -9.25 7.19
CA THR A 109 -18.38 -7.79 7.08
C THR A 109 -19.64 -7.21 6.41
N GLY A 110 -20.46 -8.02 5.74
CA GLY A 110 -21.60 -7.55 4.94
C GLY A 110 -21.20 -6.68 3.75
N ASN A 111 -19.96 -6.81 3.25
CA ASN A 111 -19.46 -6.00 2.14
C ASN A 111 -19.46 -6.82 0.85
N ASP A 112 -20.29 -6.42 -0.09
CA ASP A 112 -20.54 -7.03 -1.39
C ASP A 112 -19.76 -6.35 -2.54
N LYS A 113 -19.08 -5.22 -2.26
CA LYS A 113 -18.36 -4.41 -3.24
C LYS A 113 -16.93 -4.87 -3.44
N LYS A 114 -16.47 -4.86 -4.69
CA LYS A 114 -15.07 -5.18 -5.00
C LYS A 114 -14.20 -3.93 -4.86
N THR A 115 -13.51 -3.82 -3.73
CA THR A 115 -12.55 -2.73 -3.49
C THR A 115 -11.26 -2.94 -4.30
N PRO A 116 -10.69 -1.87 -4.90
CA PRO A 116 -9.38 -1.94 -5.54
C PRO A 116 -8.29 -2.33 -4.55
N LEU A 117 -7.20 -2.93 -5.06
CA LEU A 117 -6.05 -3.28 -4.24
C LEU A 117 -5.20 -2.04 -3.95
N GLY A 118 -4.93 -1.81 -2.67
CA GLY A 118 -4.06 -0.73 -2.20
C GLY A 118 -4.82 0.37 -1.46
N PRO A 119 -4.11 1.35 -0.90
CA PRO A 119 -4.73 2.48 -0.24
C PRO A 119 -5.51 3.33 -1.26
N PRO A 120 -6.66 3.90 -0.88
CA PRO A 120 -7.39 4.84 -1.72
C PRO A 120 -6.57 6.11 -1.98
N GLY A 121 -6.96 6.87 -3.01
CA GLY A 121 -6.42 8.21 -3.24
C GLY A 121 -6.77 9.16 -2.10
N VAL A 122 -5.97 10.22 -1.92
CA VAL A 122 -6.15 11.22 -0.85
C VAL A 122 -7.56 11.82 -0.83
N PHE A 123 -8.14 12.07 -2.01
CA PHE A 123 -9.41 12.77 -2.18
C PHE A 123 -10.63 11.83 -2.36
N GLY A 124 -10.45 10.51 -2.42
CA GLY A 124 -11.52 9.62 -2.85
C GLY A 124 -11.97 9.87 -4.31
N THR A 125 -13.02 9.19 -4.77
CA THR A 125 -13.46 9.28 -6.17
C THR A 125 -14.27 10.53 -6.49
N GLU A 126 -15.04 11.04 -5.52
CA GLU A 126 -15.95 12.17 -5.73
C GLU A 126 -15.20 13.50 -5.72
N ASN A 127 -14.41 13.75 -4.66
CA ASN A 127 -13.66 15.00 -4.56
C ASN A 127 -12.55 15.07 -5.62
N GLU A 128 -11.99 13.92 -6.05
CA GLU A 128 -11.04 13.89 -7.16
C GLU A 128 -11.70 14.35 -8.48
N LYS A 129 -12.98 14.02 -8.73
CA LYS A 129 -13.73 14.53 -9.89
C LYS A 129 -13.98 16.04 -9.80
N GLN A 130 -14.31 16.54 -8.62
CA GLN A 130 -14.50 17.98 -8.42
C GLN A 130 -13.20 18.76 -8.74
N LEU A 131 -12.06 18.25 -8.27
CA LEU A 131 -10.76 18.83 -8.57
C LEU A 131 -10.44 18.82 -10.07
N ILE A 132 -10.78 17.73 -10.78
CA ILE A 132 -10.62 17.63 -12.24
C ILE A 132 -11.50 18.66 -12.95
N ASN A 133 -12.77 18.78 -12.57
CA ASN A 133 -13.69 19.74 -13.16
C ASN A 133 -13.20 21.18 -12.99
N HIS A 134 -12.65 21.50 -11.82
CA HIS A 134 -12.04 22.79 -11.54
C HIS A 134 -10.82 23.05 -12.44
N ILE A 135 -9.92 22.07 -12.58
CA ILE A 135 -8.77 22.18 -13.48
C ILE A 135 -9.21 22.42 -14.93
N GLN A 136 -10.21 21.69 -15.42
CA GLN A 136 -10.74 21.89 -16.78
C GLN A 136 -11.40 23.26 -16.95
N HIS A 137 -12.09 23.76 -15.92
CA HIS A 137 -12.65 25.10 -15.93
C HIS A 137 -11.55 26.16 -16.08
N LEU A 138 -10.47 26.05 -15.31
CA LEU A 138 -9.29 26.93 -15.41
C LEU A 138 -8.65 26.90 -16.80
N GLU A 139 -8.59 25.73 -17.45
CA GLU A 139 -8.09 25.63 -18.82
C GLU A 139 -8.99 26.35 -19.83
N ARG A 140 -10.31 26.31 -19.65
CA ARG A 140 -11.30 26.99 -20.51
C ARG A 140 -11.23 28.51 -20.38
N THR A 141 -10.95 29.03 -19.19
CA THR A 141 -10.81 30.48 -18.96
C THR A 141 -9.49 31.04 -19.49
N GLY A 142 -8.63 30.21 -20.08
CA GLY A 142 -7.36 30.64 -20.69
C GLY A 142 -6.19 30.70 -19.72
N THR A 143 -6.35 30.20 -18.49
CA THR A 143 -5.22 30.09 -17.56
C THR A 143 -4.33 28.91 -17.93
N THR A 144 -3.01 29.09 -17.81
CA THR A 144 -2.05 28.01 -18.06
C THR A 144 -1.91 27.15 -16.81
N VAL A 145 -2.45 25.93 -16.87
CA VAL A 145 -2.37 24.99 -15.75
C VAL A 145 -1.03 24.23 -15.78
N ASP A 146 -0.10 24.67 -14.94
CA ASP A 146 1.20 24.01 -14.78
C ASP A 146 1.18 22.90 -13.72
N ARG A 147 2.15 21.99 -13.80
CA ARG A 147 2.35 20.92 -12.81
C ARG A 147 2.53 21.43 -11.38
N LYS A 148 3.11 22.62 -11.21
CA LYS A 148 3.24 23.26 -9.88
C LYS A 148 1.88 23.73 -9.39
N THR A 149 1.13 24.41 -10.25
CA THR A 149 -0.22 24.90 -9.98
C THR A 149 -1.16 23.79 -9.52
N ILE A 150 -1.19 22.65 -10.23
CA ILE A 150 -2.02 21.49 -9.84
C ILE A 150 -1.65 20.99 -8.42
N ARG A 151 -0.36 21.02 -8.06
CA ARG A 151 0.10 20.57 -6.74
C ARG A 151 -0.27 21.55 -5.64
N SER A 152 -0.26 22.85 -5.91
CA SER A 152 -0.70 23.88 -4.96
C SER A 152 -2.23 23.87 -4.78
N LEU A 153 -2.97 23.77 -5.89
CA LEU A 153 -4.44 23.64 -5.87
C LEU A 153 -4.89 22.42 -5.07
N ALA A 154 -4.22 21.27 -5.28
CA ALA A 154 -4.51 20.07 -4.51
C ALA A 154 -4.26 20.25 -3.01
N PHE A 155 -3.24 21.03 -2.61
CA PHE A 155 -3.02 21.31 -1.20
C PHE A 155 -4.15 22.15 -0.62
N GLN A 156 -4.49 23.27 -1.27
CA GLN A 156 -5.58 24.15 -0.84
C GLN A 156 -6.91 23.39 -0.77
N PHE A 157 -7.25 22.65 -1.81
CA PHE A 157 -8.45 21.82 -1.86
C PHE A 157 -8.52 20.79 -0.73
N ALA A 158 -7.39 20.28 -0.27
CA ALA A 158 -7.35 19.32 0.83
C ALA A 158 -7.55 19.98 2.20
N GLU A 159 -6.98 21.17 2.40
CA GLU A 159 -7.18 22.00 3.59
C GLU A 159 -8.63 22.51 3.66
N ASP A 160 -9.20 22.96 2.55
CA ASP A 160 -10.58 23.46 2.46
C ASP A 160 -11.61 22.36 2.81
N LEU A 161 -11.36 21.12 2.38
CA LEU A 161 -12.18 19.96 2.72
C LEU A 161 -11.89 19.39 4.12
N GLY A 162 -10.87 19.90 4.83
CA GLY A 162 -10.44 19.38 6.12
C GLY A 162 -9.94 17.92 6.07
N ILE A 163 -9.47 17.44 4.92
CA ILE A 163 -9.05 16.04 4.74
C ILE A 163 -7.62 15.87 5.24
N LYS A 164 -7.42 14.93 6.17
CA LYS A 164 -6.07 14.57 6.64
C LYS A 164 -5.19 14.08 5.48
N HIS A 165 -4.16 14.85 5.14
CA HIS A 165 -3.22 14.53 4.06
C HIS A 165 -1.75 14.50 4.49
N ARG A 166 -0.91 13.90 3.65
CA ARG A 166 0.57 13.85 3.83
C ARG A 166 1.29 14.99 3.09
N PHE A 167 0.56 15.94 2.50
CA PHE A 167 1.20 17.04 1.79
C PHE A 167 2.03 17.90 2.75
N LYS A 168 3.13 18.45 2.25
CA LYS A 168 4.11 19.22 3.04
C LYS A 168 4.41 20.51 2.30
N ALA A 169 4.73 21.57 3.06
CA ALA A 169 5.17 22.85 2.53
C ALA A 169 4.19 23.48 1.51
N GLY A 170 2.89 23.43 1.79
CA GLY A 170 1.88 24.11 0.97
C GLY A 170 1.66 23.52 -0.42
N MET A 171 2.17 22.30 -0.70
CA MET A 171 2.01 21.67 -2.01
C MET A 171 1.94 20.14 -1.94
N ALA A 172 1.18 19.55 -2.85
CA ALA A 172 1.16 18.10 -3.02
C ALA A 172 2.51 17.56 -3.54
N GLY A 173 2.83 16.30 -3.26
CA GLY A 173 4.08 15.67 -3.72
C GLY A 173 4.11 15.41 -5.24
N LYS A 174 5.31 15.21 -5.81
CA LYS A 174 5.45 14.82 -7.23
C LYS A 174 4.80 13.45 -7.51
N ASP A 175 4.97 12.49 -6.59
CA ASP A 175 4.40 11.15 -6.73
C ASP A 175 2.87 11.15 -6.69
N TRP A 176 2.29 12.08 -5.92
CA TRP A 176 0.85 12.30 -5.91
C TRP A 176 0.39 12.79 -7.28
N LEU A 177 1.06 13.79 -7.86
CA LEU A 177 0.73 14.31 -9.20
C LEU A 177 0.81 13.21 -10.27
N TYR A 178 1.88 12.41 -10.29
CA TYR A 178 2.00 11.32 -11.26
C TYR A 178 0.92 10.26 -11.08
N SER A 179 0.52 9.98 -9.85
CA SER A 179 -0.57 9.03 -9.58
C SER A 179 -1.94 9.60 -9.97
N PHE A 180 -2.17 10.90 -9.73
CA PHE A 180 -3.37 11.63 -10.13
C PHE A 180 -3.53 11.66 -11.65
N LEU A 181 -2.49 12.07 -12.39
CA LEU A 181 -2.51 12.07 -13.86
C LEU A 181 -2.66 10.66 -14.47
N ARG A 182 -2.15 9.63 -13.79
CA ARG A 182 -2.33 8.24 -14.24
C ARG A 182 -3.77 7.76 -14.06
N ARG A 183 -4.48 8.23 -13.05
CA ARG A 183 -5.90 7.92 -12.84
C ARG A 183 -6.80 8.69 -13.81
N ASN A 184 -6.40 9.90 -14.17
CA ASN A 184 -7.20 10.83 -14.97
C ASN A 184 -6.45 11.22 -16.27
N PRO A 185 -6.43 10.33 -17.28
CA PRO A 185 -5.72 10.58 -18.54
C PRO A 185 -6.36 11.68 -19.40
N GLU A 186 -7.60 12.07 -19.09
CA GLU A 186 -8.31 13.20 -19.71
C GLU A 186 -7.63 14.55 -19.45
N LEU A 187 -6.85 14.66 -18.38
CA LEU A 187 -6.06 15.84 -18.07
C LEU A 187 -4.74 15.82 -18.85
N SER A 188 -4.72 16.46 -20.02
CA SER A 188 -3.50 16.68 -20.78
C SER A 188 -2.74 17.88 -20.24
N VAL A 189 -1.78 17.64 -19.33
CA VAL A 189 -0.92 18.71 -18.80
C VAL A 189 0.00 19.23 -19.91
N LYS A 190 -0.41 20.33 -20.54
CA LYS A 190 0.41 21.04 -21.53
C LYS A 190 1.65 21.59 -20.83
N LYS A 191 2.82 21.41 -21.45
CA LYS A 191 4.02 22.10 -20.98
C LYS A 191 3.79 23.59 -21.27
N GLY A 192 3.71 24.42 -20.23
CA GLY A 192 3.61 25.87 -20.39
C GLY A 192 4.67 26.39 -21.36
N LYS A 193 4.27 27.26 -22.28
CA LYS A 193 5.19 28.00 -23.14
C LYS A 193 5.88 29.05 -22.23
N PRO A 194 7.20 29.28 -22.30
CA PRO A 194 7.81 30.36 -21.55
C PRO A 194 7.16 31.68 -22.00
N SER A 195 6.36 32.30 -21.14
CA SER A 195 5.78 33.60 -21.43
C SER A 195 6.85 34.66 -21.25
N SER A 196 7.02 35.55 -22.24
CA SER A 196 7.98 36.67 -22.19
C SER A 196 7.63 37.71 -21.12
N THR A 197 6.43 37.65 -20.54
CA THR A 197 5.98 38.56 -19.48
C THR A 197 6.06 37.87 -18.13
N PRO A 198 6.63 38.51 -17.09
CA PRO A 198 6.53 38.03 -15.72
C PRO A 198 5.07 38.10 -15.31
N ARG A 199 4.42 36.94 -15.14
CA ARG A 199 3.13 36.89 -14.48
C ARG A 199 3.39 37.12 -12.99
N SER A 200 2.79 38.16 -12.42
CA SER A 200 2.68 38.28 -10.97
C SER A 200 2.04 36.98 -10.44
N ASP A 201 2.62 36.42 -9.38
CA ASP A 201 2.30 35.11 -8.80
C ASP A 201 0.90 34.98 -8.19
N VAL A 202 -0.04 35.85 -8.55
CA VAL A 202 -1.38 35.87 -7.97
C VAL A 202 -2.34 35.12 -8.90
N ILE A 203 -2.32 33.79 -8.80
CA ILE A 203 -3.57 33.07 -8.99
C ILE A 203 -4.42 33.47 -7.79
N VAL A 204 -5.34 34.41 -7.99
CA VAL A 204 -6.47 34.57 -7.07
C VAL A 204 -7.25 33.28 -7.22
N VAL A 205 -6.91 32.30 -6.38
CA VAL A 205 -7.80 31.17 -6.14
C VAL A 205 -9.03 31.80 -5.49
N GLU A 206 -10.06 32.06 -6.29
CA GLU A 206 -11.40 32.21 -5.75
C GLU A 206 -11.63 31.02 -4.82
N SER A 207 -11.93 31.31 -3.56
CA SER A 207 -12.18 30.30 -2.55
C SER A 207 -13.19 29.29 -3.09
N VAL A 208 -12.86 28.01 -2.92
CA VAL A 208 -13.63 26.84 -3.38
C VAL A 208 -15.05 26.84 -2.79
N SER A 209 -15.32 27.68 -1.78
CA SER A 209 -16.64 27.95 -1.20
C SER A 209 -17.70 28.44 -2.20
N ASN A 210 -17.32 29.01 -3.35
CA ASN A 210 -18.27 29.37 -4.41
C ASN A 210 -18.68 28.19 -5.31
N LEU A 211 -18.12 26.98 -5.12
CA LEU A 211 -18.44 25.78 -5.91
C LEU A 211 -19.55 24.90 -5.28
N LEU A 212 -20.19 25.38 -4.20
CA LEU A 212 -21.26 24.68 -3.47
C LEU A 212 -22.65 25.33 -3.63
N SER A 213 -22.85 26.27 -4.57
CA SER A 213 -24.19 26.77 -4.96
C SER A 213 -24.64 26.24 -6.32
#